data_AF-B1I0F0-F1
#
_entry.id   AF-B1I0F0-F1
#
_cell.length_a   1.000
_cell.length_b   1.000
_cell.length_c   1.000
_cell.angle_alpha   90.00
_cell.angle_beta   90.00
_cell.angle_gamma   90.00
#
_symmetry.space_group_name_H-M   'P 1'
#
loop_
_entity.id
_entity.type
_entity.pdbx_description
1 polymer ?
#
loop_
_entity_poly.entity_id
_entity_poly.type
_entity_poly.pdbx_seq_one_letter_code
_entity_poly.pdbx_strand_id
1 'polypeptide(L)'
;MLLKCGVFMKKRSFVKDVNTAMVLKDYKEYENNINAVGANAEILVGTKEFAEILGWTKAKLSTKYSRQRDGQKVKDPLPEPIQLLAATPVWTLEQAMNYKKSLSKEE
;
A
#
# COMPACT_ATOMS: atom_id res chain seq x y z
N MET A 1 17.22 15.36 73.45
CA MET A 1 17.01 16.37 72.39
C MET A 1 17.64 15.81 71.11
N LEU A 2 16.84 15.59 70.07
CA LEU A 2 17.15 14.81 68.86
C LEU A 2 18.09 15.55 67.90
N LEU A 3 19.26 14.99 67.60
CA LEU A 3 20.11 15.40 66.46
C LEU A 3 19.75 14.53 65.25
N LYS A 4 19.10 15.16 64.26
CA LYS A 4 18.62 14.54 63.03
C LYS A 4 19.79 14.18 62.11
N CYS A 5 19.83 12.91 61.68
CA CYS A 5 20.66 12.42 60.59
C CYS A 5 20.39 13.19 59.29
N GLY A 6 21.41 13.83 58.73
CA GLY A 6 21.38 14.40 57.37
C GLY A 6 21.96 13.42 56.37
N VAL A 7 21.11 12.61 55.73
CA VAL A 7 21.47 11.83 54.53
C VAL A 7 21.29 12.75 53.33
N PHE A 8 22.36 13.40 52.87
CA PHE A 8 22.32 14.18 51.63
C PHE A 8 22.67 13.29 50.45
N MET A 9 21.62 12.77 49.79
CA MET A 9 21.72 11.95 48.58
C MET A 9 22.19 12.77 47.38
N LYS A 10 23.33 12.33 46.85
CA LYS A 10 23.86 12.42 45.49
C LYS A 10 22.81 12.78 44.42
N LYS A 11 22.77 14.05 43.96
CA LYS A 11 22.21 14.38 42.65
C LYS A 11 23.31 14.25 41.60
N ARG A 12 23.47 13.04 41.07
CA ARG A 12 24.15 12.80 39.80
C ARG A 12 23.38 13.60 38.74
N SER A 13 24.01 14.62 38.16
CA SER A 13 23.50 15.29 36.97
C SER A 13 23.38 14.25 35.86
N PHE A 14 22.14 13.91 35.53
CA PHE A 14 21.78 13.05 34.41
C PHE A 14 22.13 13.83 33.13
N VAL A 15 23.25 13.46 32.51
CA VAL A 15 23.66 13.96 31.19
C VAL A 15 22.56 13.56 30.22
N LYS A 16 21.67 14.49 29.87
CA LYS A 16 20.73 14.29 28.76
C LYS A 16 21.50 14.47 27.46
N ASP A 17 22.12 13.38 27.04
CA ASP A 17 22.19 12.86 25.68
C ASP A 17 22.21 13.92 24.57
N VAL A 18 23.43 14.28 24.15
CA VAL A 18 23.70 14.99 22.89
C VAL A 18 23.30 14.13 21.66
N ASN A 19 22.93 12.86 21.86
CA ASN A 19 22.67 11.88 20.80
C ASN A 19 21.20 11.71 20.39
N THR A 20 20.22 12.24 21.13
CA THR A 20 18.79 12.02 20.80
C THR A 20 18.35 12.79 19.55
N ALA A 21 18.89 14.01 19.36
CA ALA A 21 18.54 14.86 18.22
C ALA A 21 19.18 14.38 16.91
N MET A 22 20.31 13.65 16.98
CA MET A 22 20.96 13.06 15.81
C MET A 22 20.15 11.87 15.30
N VAL A 23 19.74 10.97 16.20
CA VAL A 23 18.89 9.81 15.88
C VAL A 23 17.53 10.23 15.30
N LEU A 24 16.90 11.29 15.80
CA LEU A 24 15.59 11.75 15.30
C LEU A 24 15.62 12.37 13.90
N LYS A 25 16.77 12.90 13.46
CA LYS A 25 16.93 13.42 12.09
C LYS A 25 17.01 12.27 11.09
N ASP A 26 17.76 11.24 11.44
CA ASP A 26 17.92 10.02 10.62
C ASP A 26 16.56 9.30 10.42
N TYR A 27 15.70 9.27 11.45
CA TYR A 27 14.36 8.67 11.33
C TYR A 27 13.39 9.46 10.44
N LYS A 28 13.39 10.81 10.50
CA LYS A 28 12.55 11.63 9.62
C LYS A 28 12.98 11.57 8.16
N GLU A 29 14.28 11.45 7.93
CA GLU A 29 14.83 11.25 6.59
C GLU A 29 14.42 9.89 6.01
N TYR A 30 14.33 8.85 6.84
CA TYR A 30 13.81 7.53 6.45
C TYR A 30 12.32 7.54 6.05
N GLU A 31 11.45 8.20 6.82
CA GLU A 31 10.00 8.30 6.51
C GLU A 31 9.75 9.06 5.20
N ASN A 32 10.52 10.11 4.93
CA ASN A 32 10.43 10.85 3.68
C ASN A 32 10.92 10.03 2.48
N ASN A 33 11.92 9.17 2.67
CA ASN A 33 12.41 8.26 1.64
C ASN A 33 11.40 7.12 1.34
N ILE A 34 10.65 6.62 2.34
CA ILE A 34 9.57 5.65 2.10
C ILE A 34 8.44 6.28 1.29
N ASN A 35 8.08 7.55 1.55
CA ASN A 35 7.06 8.24 0.77
C ASN A 35 7.54 8.56 -0.66
N ALA A 36 8.83 8.85 -0.85
CA ALA A 36 9.42 9.10 -2.17
C ALA A 36 9.60 7.83 -3.03
N VAL A 37 9.92 6.69 -2.41
CA VAL A 37 10.01 5.38 -3.09
C VAL A 37 8.61 4.76 -3.26
N GLY A 38 7.72 4.95 -2.28
CA GLY A 38 6.31 4.53 -2.34
C GLY A 38 5.45 5.34 -3.32
N ALA A 39 5.92 6.52 -3.76
CA ALA A 39 5.23 7.34 -4.77
C ALA A 39 5.22 6.73 -6.19
N ASN A 40 6.04 5.70 -6.46
CA ASN A 40 6.04 4.96 -7.73
C ASN A 40 5.71 3.47 -7.54
N ALA A 41 5.20 3.08 -6.37
CA ALA A 41 4.71 1.72 -6.16
C ALA A 41 3.33 1.60 -6.80
N GLU A 42 3.28 1.07 -8.02
CA GLU A 42 2.01 0.70 -8.65
C GLU A 42 1.27 -0.28 -7.73
N ILE A 43 0.12 0.15 -7.21
CA ILE A 43 -0.71 -0.69 -6.34
C ILE A 43 -1.23 -1.84 -7.21
N LEU A 44 -0.74 -3.04 -6.92
CA LEU A 44 -1.17 -4.26 -7.58
C LEU A 44 -2.47 -4.75 -6.95
N VAL A 45 -3.44 -5.08 -7.80
CA VAL A 45 -4.75 -5.58 -7.42
C VAL A 45 -4.99 -6.95 -8.02
N GLY A 46 -5.50 -7.86 -7.19
CA GLY A 46 -5.93 -9.18 -7.62
C GLY A 46 -7.34 -9.18 -8.22
N THR A 47 -7.77 -10.35 -8.69
CA THR A 47 -9.11 -10.54 -9.28
C THR A 47 -10.26 -10.15 -8.34
N LYS A 48 -10.09 -10.31 -7.02
CA LYS A 48 -11.12 -9.95 -6.04
C LYS A 48 -11.30 -8.44 -5.95
N GLU A 49 -10.21 -7.72 -5.70
CA GLU A 49 -10.18 -6.26 -5.57
C GLU A 49 -10.59 -5.57 -6.86
N PHE A 50 -10.12 -6.08 -8.00
CA PHE A 50 -10.52 -5.58 -9.31
C PHE A 50 -12.03 -5.69 -9.53
N ALA A 51 -12.65 -6.80 -9.13
CA ALA A 51 -14.10 -6.98 -9.22
C ALA A 51 -14.85 -6.00 -8.30
N GLU A 52 -14.34 -5.76 -7.09
CA GLU A 52 -14.91 -4.80 -6.14
C GLU A 52 -14.86 -3.36 -6.67
N ILE A 53 -13.75 -2.94 -7.28
CA ILE A 53 -13.59 -1.62 -7.91
C ILE A 53 -14.66 -1.40 -8.99
N LEU A 54 -14.93 -2.43 -9.80
CA LEU A 54 -15.95 -2.40 -10.85
C LEU A 54 -17.39 -2.60 -10.37
N GLY A 55 -17.60 -2.96 -9.10
CA GLY A 55 -18.92 -3.35 -8.59
C GLY A 55 -19.45 -4.65 -9.20
N TRP A 56 -18.56 -5.54 -9.63
CA TRP A 56 -18.90 -6.85 -10.20
C TRP A 56 -18.66 -7.97 -9.20
N THR A 57 -19.30 -9.12 -9.43
CA THR A 57 -18.94 -10.34 -8.72
C THR A 57 -17.62 -10.89 -9.26
N LYS A 58 -16.80 -11.51 -8.39
CA LYS A 58 -15.55 -12.17 -8.79
C LYS A 58 -15.77 -13.17 -9.93
N ALA A 59 -16.88 -13.92 -9.89
CA ALA A 59 -17.24 -14.89 -10.93
C ALA A 59 -17.50 -14.24 -12.30
N LYS A 60 -18.13 -13.06 -12.32
CA LYS A 60 -18.37 -12.30 -13.56
C LYS A 60 -17.05 -11.86 -14.20
N LEU A 61 -16.13 -11.30 -13.39
CA LEU A 61 -14.80 -10.91 -13.87
C LEU A 61 -13.99 -12.11 -14.37
N SER A 62 -13.97 -13.20 -13.60
CA SER A 62 -13.26 -14.43 -13.97
C SER A 62 -13.79 -15.00 -15.29
N THR A 63 -15.11 -15.07 -15.45
CA THR A 63 -15.74 -15.56 -16.69
C THR A 63 -15.35 -14.67 -17.87
N LYS A 64 -15.38 -13.35 -17.70
CA LYS A 64 -15.01 -12.39 -18.74
C LYS A 64 -13.55 -12.56 -19.17
N TYR A 65 -12.65 -12.70 -18.20
CA TYR A 65 -11.22 -12.91 -18.44
C TYR A 65 -10.95 -14.23 -19.18
N SER A 66 -11.58 -15.34 -18.74
CA SER A 66 -11.44 -16.63 -19.43
C SER A 66 -11.91 -16.56 -20.88
N ARG A 67 -13.08 -15.96 -21.14
CA ARG A 67 -13.62 -15.81 -22.51
C ARG A 67 -12.69 -15.02 -23.41
N GLN A 68 -12.12 -13.93 -22.89
CA GLN A 68 -11.15 -13.11 -23.64
C GLN A 68 -9.86 -13.90 -23.94
N ARG A 69 -9.35 -14.65 -22.95
CA ARG A 69 -8.17 -15.51 -23.12
C ARG A 69 -8.41 -16.61 -24.16
N ASP A 70 -9.62 -17.15 -24.21
CA ASP A 70 -10.03 -18.18 -25.18
C ASP A 70 -10.33 -17.61 -26.58
N GLY A 71 -10.09 -16.31 -26.80
CA GLY A 71 -10.28 -15.64 -28.10
C GLY A 71 -11.74 -15.35 -28.46
N GLN A 72 -12.68 -15.48 -27.51
CA GLN A 72 -14.07 -15.12 -27.75
C GLN A 72 -14.22 -13.60 -27.88
N LYS A 73 -15.15 -13.15 -28.72
CA LYS A 73 -15.50 -11.73 -28.80
C LYS A 73 -16.22 -11.31 -27.53
N VAL A 74 -15.59 -10.42 -26.76
CA VAL A 74 -16.13 -9.86 -25.53
C VAL A 74 -16.34 -8.37 -25.73
N LYS A 75 -17.51 -7.85 -25.31
CA LYS A 75 -17.75 -6.40 -25.25
C LYS A 75 -16.81 -5.78 -24.21
N ASP A 76 -16.05 -4.76 -24.61
CA ASP A 76 -15.06 -4.02 -23.82
C ASP A 76 -13.99 -4.95 -23.22
N PRO A 77 -12.90 -5.23 -23.95
CA PRO A 77 -11.87 -6.14 -23.50
C PRO A 77 -11.24 -5.65 -22.20
N LEU A 78 -11.02 -6.56 -21.26
CA LEU A 78 -10.27 -6.29 -20.04
C LEU A 78 -8.83 -5.91 -20.39
N PRO A 79 -8.20 -5.03 -19.59
CA PRO A 79 -6.79 -4.73 -19.74
C PRO A 79 -5.94 -5.99 -19.55
N GLU A 80 -4.79 -6.04 -20.21
CA GLU A 80 -3.85 -7.14 -20.02
C GLU A 80 -3.27 -7.10 -18.60
N PRO A 81 -3.25 -8.25 -17.89
CA PRO A 81 -2.66 -8.33 -16.58
C PRO A 81 -1.14 -8.20 -16.68
N ILE A 82 -0.53 -7.52 -15.70
CA ILE A 82 0.93 -7.39 -15.62
C ILE A 82 1.56 -8.76 -15.37
N GLN A 83 0.95 -9.55 -14.50
CA GLN A 83 1.45 -10.87 -14.15
C GLN A 83 0.32 -11.86 -13.88
N LEU A 84 0.66 -13.13 -14.01
CA LEU A 84 -0.14 -14.27 -13.60
C LEU A 84 0.51 -14.92 -12.38
N LEU A 85 -0.06 -14.73 -11.20
CA LEU A 85 0.37 -15.40 -9.97
C LEU A 85 -0.47 -16.66 -9.72
N ALA A 86 0.13 -17.84 -9.80
CA ALA A 86 -0.57 -19.11 -9.58
C ALA A 86 -1.89 -19.20 -10.38
N ALA A 87 -1.84 -18.85 -11.68
CA ALA A 87 -2.98 -18.77 -12.59
C ALA A 87 -4.03 -17.69 -12.28
N THR A 88 -3.80 -16.82 -11.30
CA THR A 88 -4.61 -15.62 -11.06
C THR A 88 -4.00 -14.39 -11.71
N PRO A 89 -4.77 -13.65 -12.53
CA PRO A 89 -4.32 -12.40 -13.10
C PRO A 89 -4.25 -11.28 -12.05
N VAL A 90 -3.19 -10.47 -12.18
CA VAL A 90 -2.91 -9.30 -11.36
C VAL A 90 -2.82 -8.08 -12.27
N TRP A 91 -3.48 -7.00 -11.87
CA TRP A 91 -3.53 -5.73 -12.59
C TRP A 91 -3.02 -4.61 -11.71
N THR A 92 -2.81 -3.41 -12.27
CA THR A 92 -2.69 -2.21 -11.44
C THR A 92 -4.06 -1.67 -11.06
N LEU A 93 -4.10 -0.96 -9.94
CA LEU A 93 -5.25 -0.16 -9.54
C LEU A 93 -5.61 0.88 -10.61
N GLU A 94 -4.60 1.45 -11.28
CA GLU A 94 -4.82 2.42 -12.36
C GLU A 94 -5.55 1.78 -13.55
N GLN A 95 -5.15 0.57 -13.97
CA GLN A 95 -5.83 -0.20 -15.02
C GLN A 95 -7.29 -0.44 -14.66
N ALA A 96 -7.57 -0.83 -13.40
CA ALA A 96 -8.94 -1.06 -12.92
C ALA A 96 -9.78 0.21 -12.98
N MET A 97 -9.23 1.35 -12.53
CA MET A 97 -9.93 2.64 -12.57
C MET A 97 -10.14 3.15 -13.99
N ASN A 98 -9.14 3.03 -14.86
CA ASN A 98 -9.24 3.45 -16.25
C ASN A 98 -10.27 2.61 -17.00
N TYR A 99 -10.32 1.30 -16.73
CA TYR A 99 -11.34 0.42 -17.27
C TYR A 99 -12.75 0.75 -16.74
N LYS A 100 -12.88 1.10 -15.46
CA LYS A 100 -14.15 1.58 -14.91
C LYS A 100 -14.65 2.84 -15.64
N LYS A 101 -13.74 3.77 -15.94
CA LYS A 101 -14.06 5.01 -16.68
C LYS A 101 -14.45 4.74 -18.13
N SER A 102 -13.88 3.72 -18.78
CA SER A 102 -14.29 3.36 -20.15
C SER A 102 -15.69 2.77 -20.17
N LEU A 103 -16.06 1.96 -19.17
CA LEU A 103 -17.42 1.42 -19.05
C LEU A 103 -18.49 2.51 -18.92
N SER A 104 -18.22 3.59 -18.19
CA SER A 104 -19.18 4.68 -17.97
C SER A 104 -19.33 5.64 -19.16
N LYS A 105 -18.44 5.59 -20.15
CA LYS A 105 -18.50 6.46 -21.34
C LYS A 105 -19.42 5.92 -22.44
N GLU A 106 -19.86 4.68 -22.31
CA GLU A 106 -20.71 4.00 -23.30
C GLU A 106 -22.19 3.93 -22.93
N GLU A 107 -22.57 4.52 -21.79
CA GLU A 107 -23.98 4.78 -21.41
C GLU A 107 -24.42 6.16 -21.90
#